data_AF-D3YY06-F1
#
_entry.id   AF-D3YY06-F1
#
_cell.length_a   1.000
_cell.length_b   1.000
_cell.length_c   1.000
_cell.angle_alpha   90.00
_cell.angle_beta   90.00
_cell.angle_gamma   90.00
#
_symmetry.space_group_name_H-M   'P 1'
#
loop_
_entity.id
_entity.type
_entity.pdbx_description
1 polymer ?
#
loop_
_entity_poly.entity_id
_entity_poly.type
_entity_poly.pdbx_seq_one_letter_code
_entity_poly.pdbx_strand_id
1 'polypeptide(L)'
;MLVVEVANGRSLVWGAEAVQALRERLGVGGRTVGALPRGPRQNSRLGLPLLLLPEEARLLAEIGAVTLVSAPRPDPRNHGLALASFKRQQEQSFQDQNTLAAEARETRRQELLEKIVEGQAAKKQKLEQDSGADEGGQEAGGSEATQGSE
;
A
#
# COMPACT_ATOMS: atom_id res chain seq x y z
N MET A 1 27.97 -15.04 17.44
CA MET A 1 28.77 -14.88 16.21
C MET A 1 27.84 -14.36 15.13
N LEU A 2 28.19 -13.27 14.45
CA LEU A 2 27.29 -12.64 13.47
C LEU A 2 27.44 -13.32 12.11
N VAL A 3 26.33 -13.56 11.41
CA VAL A 3 26.33 -14.20 10.08
C VAL A 3 26.19 -13.13 9.01
N VAL A 4 27.11 -13.14 8.05
CA VAL A 4 27.06 -12.32 6.84
C VAL A 4 26.92 -13.24 5.64
N GLU A 5 25.89 -13.02 4.84
CA GLU A 5 25.68 -13.78 3.61
C GLU A 5 26.49 -13.15 2.47
N VAL A 6 27.28 -13.94 1.75
CA VAL A 6 28.01 -13.50 0.57
C VAL A 6 27.33 -14.03 -0.69
N ALA A 7 26.69 -13.12 -1.42
CA ALA A 7 25.98 -13.41 -2.67
C ALA A 7 26.43 -12.46 -3.78
N ASN A 8 26.86 -13.01 -4.93
CA ASN A 8 27.32 -12.25 -6.10
C ASN A 8 28.40 -11.19 -5.77
N GLY A 9 29.34 -11.51 -4.88
CA GLY A 9 30.41 -10.59 -4.45
C GLY A 9 29.94 -9.48 -3.52
N ARG A 10 28.72 -9.56 -2.99
CA ARG A 10 28.16 -8.62 -2.01
C ARG A 10 27.98 -9.30 -0.67
N SER A 11 28.38 -8.61 0.39
CA SER A 11 28.26 -9.06 1.78
C SER A 11 27.02 -8.43 2.40
N LEU A 12 26.01 -9.25 2.68
CA LEU A 12 24.68 -8.83 3.11
C LEU A 12 24.37 -9.35 4.52
N VAL A 13 23.79 -8.48 5.35
CA VAL A 13 23.27 -8.85 6.67
C VAL A 13 21.76 -8.67 6.65
N TRP A 14 21.04 -9.75 6.89
CA TRP A 14 19.58 -9.77 6.90
C TRP A 14 18.97 -9.61 8.29
N GLY A 15 19.72 -9.93 9.35
CA GLY A 15 19.22 -9.86 10.73
C GLY A 15 19.27 -8.46 11.32
N ALA A 16 18.15 -7.96 11.85
CA ALA A 16 18.09 -6.66 12.53
C ALA A 16 19.04 -6.59 13.74
N GLU A 17 19.06 -7.63 14.57
CA GLU A 17 19.96 -7.72 15.73
C GLU A 17 21.43 -7.74 15.33
N ALA A 18 21.75 -8.42 14.23
CA ALA A 18 23.11 -8.46 13.70
C ALA A 18 23.56 -7.08 13.20
N VAL A 19 22.67 -6.34 12.53
CA VAL A 19 22.92 -4.95 12.12
C VAL A 19 23.07 -4.03 13.32
N GLN A 20 22.24 -4.18 14.34
CA GLN A 20 22.35 -3.41 15.58
C GLN A 20 23.69 -3.66 16.27
N ALA A 21 24.08 -4.94 16.43
CA ALA A 21 25.37 -5.31 17.00
C ALA A 21 26.55 -4.76 16.19
N LEU A 22 26.47 -4.78 14.86
CA LEU A 22 27.49 -4.17 13.99
C LEU A 22 27.64 -2.67 14.24
N ARG A 23 26.53 -1.94 14.32
CA ARG A 23 26.56 -0.48 14.52
C ARG A 23 26.97 -0.07 15.92
N GLU A 24 26.39 -0.71 16.94
CA GLU A 24 26.59 -0.31 18.34
C GLU A 24 27.89 -0.84 18.92
N ARG A 25 28.28 -2.08 18.60
CA ARG A 25 29.44 -2.74 19.22
C ARG A 25 30.70 -2.66 18.38
N LEU A 26 30.56 -2.69 17.06
CA LEU A 26 31.68 -2.75 16.11
C LEU A 26 31.87 -1.44 15.33
N GLY A 27 30.97 -0.48 15.46
CA GLY A 27 31.04 0.81 14.77
C GLY A 27 30.86 0.72 13.24
N VAL A 28 30.35 -0.40 12.73
CA VAL A 28 30.19 -0.63 11.29
C VAL A 28 28.81 -0.15 10.85
N GLY A 29 28.79 0.94 10.08
CA GLY A 29 27.55 1.56 9.59
C GLY A 29 26.89 0.76 8.47
N GLY A 30 27.70 0.28 7.50
CA GLY A 30 27.26 -0.32 6.25
C GLY A 30 26.32 0.57 5.42
N ARG A 31 25.84 0.06 4.30
CA ARG A 31 24.84 0.71 3.43
C ARG A 31 23.53 -0.07 3.46
N THR A 32 22.41 0.57 3.78
CA THR A 32 21.10 -0.09 3.73
C THR A 32 20.61 -0.22 2.28
N VAL A 33 20.18 -1.42 1.88
CA VAL A 33 19.64 -1.72 0.54
C VAL A 33 18.12 -1.79 0.62
N GLY A 34 17.42 -1.33 -0.42
CA GLY A 34 15.95 -1.39 -0.49
C GLY A 34 15.22 -0.19 0.14
N ALA A 35 15.95 0.75 0.77
CA ALA A 35 15.37 2.02 1.17
C ALA A 35 15.16 2.92 -0.07
N LEU A 36 13.90 3.16 -0.45
CA LEU A 36 13.54 4.25 -1.38
C LEU A 36 14.17 5.59 -0.91
N PRO A 37 14.50 6.53 -1.79
CA PRO A 37 14.92 7.85 -1.36
C PRO A 37 13.68 8.62 -0.88
N ARG A 38 13.72 9.21 0.34
CA ARG A 38 12.90 10.36 0.80
C ARG A 38 11.68 10.12 1.73
N GLY A 39 11.63 9.05 2.53
CA GLY A 39 10.68 8.98 3.66
C GLY A 39 11.28 9.46 5.00
N PRO A 40 10.58 10.27 5.83
CA PRO A 40 11.03 10.50 7.20
C PRO A 40 11.11 9.18 7.99
N ARG A 41 12.20 8.98 8.75
CA ARG A 41 12.50 7.75 9.53
C ARG A 41 12.65 6.46 8.72
N GLN A 42 12.87 6.57 7.41
CA GLN A 42 12.92 5.39 6.55
C GLN A 42 14.06 4.42 6.86
N ASN A 43 15.24 4.94 7.20
CA ASN A 43 16.40 4.12 7.59
C ASN A 43 16.13 3.29 8.86
N SER A 44 15.14 3.69 9.68
CA SER A 44 14.72 2.98 10.89
C SER A 44 13.69 1.86 10.60
N ARG A 45 12.96 1.91 9.48
CA ARG A 45 11.93 0.89 9.11
C ARG A 45 12.30 -0.01 7.93
N LEU A 46 13.10 0.48 6.98
CA LEU A 46 13.44 -0.21 5.72
C LEU A 46 14.96 -0.30 5.53
N GLY A 47 15.67 -0.67 6.60
CA GLY A 47 17.14 -0.65 6.65
C GLY A 47 17.82 -1.97 6.26
N LEU A 48 17.07 -3.01 5.93
CA LEU A 48 17.60 -4.36 5.66
C LEU A 48 17.36 -4.76 4.20
N PRO A 49 18.30 -5.52 3.58
CA PRO A 49 19.57 -5.96 4.16
C PRO A 49 20.61 -4.83 4.28
N LEU A 50 21.53 -4.96 5.23
CA LEU A 50 22.70 -4.11 5.31
C LEU A 50 23.80 -4.67 4.40
N LEU A 51 24.22 -3.88 3.42
CA LEU A 51 25.36 -4.17 2.57
C LEU A 51 26.64 -3.66 3.22
N LEU A 52 27.57 -4.57 3.46
CA LEU A 52 28.93 -4.25 3.89
C LEU A 52 29.82 -4.01 2.67
N LEU A 53 30.75 -3.08 2.80
CA LEU A 53 31.87 -2.96 1.87
C LEU A 53 32.74 -4.24 1.93
N PRO A 54 33.43 -4.60 0.84
CA PRO A 54 34.36 -5.74 0.85
C PRO A 54 35.42 -5.64 1.95
N GLU A 55 35.91 -4.42 2.22
CA GLU A 55 36.91 -4.12 3.24
C GLU A 55 36.33 -4.31 4.65
N GLU A 56 35.11 -3.84 4.89
CA GLU A 56 34.40 -4.02 6.17
C GLU A 56 34.16 -5.51 6.44
N ALA A 57 33.62 -6.24 5.46
CA ALA A 57 33.35 -7.66 5.59
C ALA A 57 34.62 -8.48 5.82
N ARG A 58 35.71 -8.14 5.13
CA ARG A 58 37.01 -8.78 5.31
C ARG A 58 37.58 -8.50 6.70
N LEU A 59 37.60 -7.24 7.14
CA LEU A 59 38.10 -6.87 8.46
C LEU A 59 37.30 -7.57 9.56
N LEU A 60 35.97 -7.58 9.46
CA LEU A 60 35.08 -8.24 10.41
C LEU A 60 35.29 -9.76 10.48
N ALA A 61 35.66 -10.40 9.37
CA ALA A 61 36.02 -11.81 9.33
C ALA A 61 37.42 -12.06 9.93
N GLU A 62 38.40 -11.19 9.63
CA GLU A 62 39.77 -11.29 10.16
C GLU A 62 39.82 -11.16 11.68
N ILE A 63 39.01 -10.28 12.27
CA ILE A 63 38.90 -10.13 13.73
C ILE A 63 38.00 -11.20 14.40
N GLY A 64 37.39 -12.10 13.60
CA GLY A 64 36.52 -13.17 14.10
C GLY A 64 35.14 -12.70 14.59
N ALA A 65 34.73 -11.46 14.30
CA ALA A 65 33.43 -10.93 14.72
C ALA A 65 32.27 -11.50 13.89
N VAL A 66 32.54 -11.88 12.63
CA VAL A 66 31.57 -12.33 11.64
C VAL A 66 32.01 -13.61 10.96
N THR A 67 31.06 -14.49 10.65
CA THR A 67 31.23 -15.61 9.72
C THR A 67 30.64 -15.24 8.36
N LEU A 68 31.47 -15.31 7.32
CA LEU A 68 31.01 -15.19 5.93
C LEU A 68 30.43 -16.54 5.49
N VAL A 69 29.14 -16.56 5.18
CA VAL A 69 28.42 -17.72 4.67
C VAL A 69 28.03 -17.44 3.22
N SER A 70 28.45 -18.30 2.29
CA SER A 70 27.91 -18.22 0.93
C SER A 70 26.71 -19.13 0.83
N ALA A 71 25.54 -18.57 0.48
CA ALA A 71 24.39 -19.40 0.16
C ALA A 71 24.73 -20.32 -1.02
N PRO A 72 24.40 -21.63 -0.95
CA PRO A 72 24.70 -22.54 -2.04
C PRO A 72 24.05 -22.02 -3.32
N ARG A 73 24.87 -21.78 -4.34
CA ARG A 73 24.39 -21.31 -5.63
C ARG A 73 23.49 -22.40 -6.22
N PRO A 74 22.21 -22.14 -6.52
CA PRO A 74 21.39 -23.15 -7.17
C PRO A 74 22.05 -23.55 -8.50
N ASP A 75 22.07 -24.86 -8.79
CA ASP A 75 22.62 -25.39 -10.04
C ASP A 75 22.02 -24.58 -11.21
N PRO A 76 22.83 -24.02 -12.13
CA PRO A 76 22.34 -23.30 -13.30
C PRO A 76 21.27 -24.08 -14.09
N ARG A 77 21.30 -25.41 -14.06
CA ARG A 77 20.27 -26.27 -14.67
C ARG A 77 18.92 -26.19 -13.95
N ASN A 78 18.93 -26.08 -12.62
CA ASN A 78 17.73 -25.88 -11.81
C ASN A 78 17.21 -24.44 -11.90
N HIS A 79 18.07 -23.49 -12.26
CA HIS A 79 17.70 -22.08 -12.43
C HIS A 79 16.66 -21.90 -13.55
N GLY A 80 16.77 -22.63 -14.66
CA GLY A 80 15.81 -22.55 -15.76
C GLY A 80 14.39 -22.98 -15.35
N LEU A 81 14.28 -24.08 -14.60
CA LEU A 81 13.00 -24.56 -14.08
C LEU A 81 12.42 -23.61 -13.02
N ALA A 82 13.26 -23.10 -12.11
CA ALA A 82 12.85 -22.12 -11.11
C ALA A 82 12.40 -20.79 -11.75
N LEU A 83 13.05 -20.37 -12.83
CA LEU A 83 12.66 -19.17 -13.57
C LEU A 83 11.32 -19.36 -14.29
N ALA A 84 11.11 -20.53 -14.90
CA ALA A 84 9.85 -20.85 -15.55
C ALA A 84 8.68 -20.92 -14.56
N SER A 85 8.88 -21.54 -13.39
CA SER A 85 7.86 -21.57 -12.33
C SER A 85 7.57 -20.18 -11.77
N PHE A 86 8.60 -19.37 -11.53
CA PHE A 86 8.46 -17.99 -11.08
C PHE A 86 7.65 -17.14 -12.09
N LYS A 87 7.98 -17.23 -13.39
CA LYS A 87 7.23 -16.52 -14.44
C LYS A 87 5.76 -16.96 -14.51
N ARG A 88 5.50 -18.26 -14.38
CA ARG A 88 4.12 -18.78 -14.33
C ARG A 88 3.36 -18.22 -13.13
N GLN A 89 3.99 -18.21 -11.95
CA GLN A 89 3.38 -17.67 -10.75
C GLN A 89 3.11 -16.16 -10.87
N GLN A 90 4.04 -15.41 -11.49
CA GLN A 90 3.87 -13.99 -11.74
C GLN A 90 2.68 -13.72 -12.65
N GLU A 91 2.54 -14.48 -13.74
CA GLU A 91 1.42 -14.36 -14.68
C GLU A 91 0.08 -14.70 -14.00
N GLN A 92 0.04 -15.78 -13.22
CA GLN A 92 -1.16 -16.13 -12.44
C GLN A 92 -1.54 -15.01 -11.47
N SER A 93 -0.58 -14.51 -10.69
CA SER A 93 -0.83 -13.42 -9.75
C SER A 93 -1.29 -12.14 -10.45
N PHE A 94 -0.80 -11.86 -11.66
CA PHE A 94 -1.26 -10.73 -12.46
C PHE A 94 -2.71 -10.91 -12.93
N GLN A 95 -3.07 -12.11 -13.38
CA GLN A 95 -4.43 -12.45 -13.77
C GLN A 95 -5.39 -12.35 -12.58
N ASP A 96 -5.02 -12.90 -11.43
CA ASP A 96 -5.81 -12.82 -10.19
C ASP A 96 -5.99 -11.36 -9.72
N GLN A 97 -4.94 -10.54 -9.81
CA GLN A 97 -5.05 -9.13 -9.47
C GLN A 97 -5.97 -8.38 -10.43
N ASN A 98 -5.96 -8.73 -11.72
CA ASN A 98 -6.84 -8.13 -12.72
C ASN A 98 -8.31 -8.51 -12.51
N THR A 99 -8.61 -9.77 -12.17
CA THR A 99 -9.98 -10.21 -11.87
C THR A 99 -10.52 -9.51 -10.64
N LEU A 100 -9.75 -9.49 -9.54
CA LEU A 100 -10.11 -8.77 -8.33
C LEU A 100 -10.30 -7.26 -8.58
N ALA A 101 -9.45 -6.65 -9.41
CA ALA A 101 -9.59 -5.25 -9.78
C ALA A 101 -10.82 -4.98 -10.65
N ALA A 102 -11.22 -5.92 -11.51
CA ALA A 102 -12.43 -5.81 -12.32
C ALA A 102 -13.68 -5.92 -11.43
N GLU A 103 -13.74 -6.91 -10.55
CA GLU A 103 -14.82 -7.07 -9.57
C GLU A 103 -14.96 -5.83 -8.69
N ALA A 104 -13.85 -5.30 -8.17
CA ALA A 104 -13.85 -4.07 -7.37
C ALA A 104 -14.36 -2.82 -8.13
N ARG A 105 -14.18 -2.79 -9.47
CA ARG A 105 -14.74 -1.72 -10.30
C ARG A 105 -16.25 -1.89 -10.52
N GLU A 106 -16.71 -3.13 -10.66
CA GLU A 106 -18.13 -3.43 -10.83
C GLU A 106 -18.93 -3.15 -9.57
N THR A 107 -18.45 -3.58 -8.39
CA THR A 107 -19.08 -3.28 -7.11
C THR A 107 -19.17 -1.77 -6.89
N ARG A 108 -18.08 -1.03 -7.15
CA ARG A 108 -18.08 0.44 -7.07
C ARG A 108 -19.07 1.08 -8.05
N ARG A 109 -19.25 0.50 -9.25
CA ARG A 109 -20.24 0.98 -10.22
C ARG A 109 -21.66 0.73 -9.72
N GLN A 110 -21.94 -0.42 -9.13
CA GLN A 110 -23.25 -0.74 -8.55
C GLN A 110 -23.60 0.21 -7.40
N GLU A 111 -22.68 0.44 -6.46
CA GLU A 111 -22.86 1.41 -5.37
C GLU A 111 -23.15 2.83 -5.88
N LEU A 112 -22.48 3.24 -6.96
CA LEU A 112 -22.73 4.54 -7.60
C LEU A 112 -24.13 4.61 -8.22
N LEU A 113 -24.58 3.54 -8.88
CA LEU A 113 -25.93 3.46 -9.45
C LEU A 113 -27.01 3.51 -8.36
N GLU A 114 -26.83 2.78 -7.26
CA GLU A 114 -27.73 2.82 -6.09
C GLU A 114 -27.87 4.24 -5.55
N LYS A 115 -26.75 4.93 -5.33
CA LYS A 115 -26.75 6.35 -4.89
C LYS A 115 -27.44 7.29 -5.88
N ILE A 116 -27.31 7.03 -7.19
CA ILE A 116 -28.01 7.81 -8.21
C ILE A 116 -29.53 7.59 -8.13
N VAL A 117 -29.98 6.34 -7.97
CA VAL A 117 -31.41 6.00 -7.83
C VAL A 117 -32.00 6.63 -6.57
N GLU A 118 -31.31 6.53 -5.44
CA GLU A 118 -31.71 7.19 -4.18
C GLU A 118 -31.80 8.70 -4.35
N GLY A 119 -30.82 9.32 -5.01
CA GLY A 119 -30.80 10.74 -5.31
C GLY A 119 -31.95 11.18 -6.23
N GLN A 120 -32.30 10.37 -7.24
CA GLN A 120 -33.43 10.63 -8.12
C GLN A 120 -34.78 10.47 -7.40
N ALA A 121 -34.93 9.46 -6.55
CA ALA A 121 -36.13 9.23 -5.75
C ALA A 121 -36.36 10.38 -4.75
N ALA A 122 -35.31 10.81 -4.05
CA ALA A 122 -35.37 11.95 -3.13
C ALA A 122 -35.72 13.26 -3.87
N LYS A 123 -35.19 13.46 -5.09
CA LYS A 123 -35.55 14.61 -5.93
C LYS A 123 -37.02 14.57 -6.34
N LYS A 124 -37.55 13.41 -6.73
CA LYS A 124 -38.95 13.23 -7.10
C LYS A 124 -39.91 13.51 -5.93
N GLN A 125 -39.59 13.01 -4.73
CA GLN A 125 -40.38 13.28 -3.53
C GLN A 125 -40.39 14.75 -3.13
N LYS A 126 -39.27 15.47 -3.29
CA LYS A 126 -39.22 16.92 -3.07
C LYS A 126 -40.08 17.69 -4.07
N LEU A 127 -40.04 17.32 -5.34
CA LEU A 127 -40.89 17.90 -6.39
C LEU A 127 -42.38 17.67 -6.12
N GLU A 128 -42.76 16.47 -5.65
CA GLU A 128 -44.14 16.14 -5.29
C GLU A 128 -44.62 16.93 -4.04
N GLN A 129 -43.74 17.16 -3.07
CA GLN A 129 -44.02 18.02 -1.90
C GLN A 129 -44.14 19.51 -2.27
N ASP A 130 -43.30 20.00 -3.18
CA ASP A 130 -43.37 21.39 -3.67
C ASP A 130 -44.61 21.61 -4.55
N SER A 131 -45.05 20.63 -5.35
CA SER A 131 -46.29 20.73 -6.14
C SER A 131 -47.57 20.63 -5.29
N GLY A 132 -47.53 19.90 -4.17
CA GLY A 132 -48.66 19.82 -3.23
C GLY A 132 -48.84 21.08 -2.36
N ALA A 133 -47.84 21.96 -2.30
CA ALA A 133 -47.91 23.24 -1.60
C ALA A 133 -48.54 24.36 -2.45
N ASP A 134 -48.60 24.22 -3.78
CA ASP A 134 -49.12 25.24 -4.69
C ASP A 134 -50.65 25.14 -4.92
N GLU A 135 -51.26 23.95 -4.76
CA GLU A 135 -52.72 23.76 -4.91
C GLU A 135 -53.55 24.15 -3.66
N GLY A 136 -52.91 24.54 -2.54
CA GLY A 136 -53.59 24.98 -1.32
C GLY A 136 -53.90 26.48 -1.23
N GLY A 137 -53.57 27.27 -2.26
CA GLY A 137 -53.57 28.74 -2.20
C GLY A 137 -54.69 29.47 -2.93
N GLN A 138 -55.59 28.77 -3.64
CA GLN A 138 -56.63 29.40 -4.46
C GLN A 138 -58.03 28.89 -4.11
N GLU A 139 -58.59 29.31 -2.98
CA GLU A 139 -60.02 29.59 -2.89
C GLU A 139 -60.35 30.41 -1.62
N ALA A 140 -61.32 31.33 -1.76
CA ALA A 140 -61.88 32.23 -0.74
C ALA A 140 -61.25 33.64 -0.57
N GLY A 141 -61.27 34.42 -1.65
CA GLY A 141 -61.52 35.87 -1.54
C GLY A 141 -63.03 36.12 -1.57
N GLY A 142 -63.60 36.63 -0.47
CA GLY A 142 -64.99 37.04 -0.36
C GLY A 142 -65.13 38.13 0.70
N SER A 143 -65.21 39.38 0.23
CA SER A 143 -65.25 40.63 0.98
C SER A 143 -66.53 40.80 1.84
N GLU A 144 -66.40 41.23 3.09
CA GLU A 144 -67.45 42.01 3.79
C GLU A 144 -66.83 42.98 4.82
N ALA A 145 -67.45 44.15 4.92
CA ALA A 145 -66.89 45.43 5.36
C ALA A 145 -67.12 45.78 6.84
N THR A 146 -66.29 46.69 7.39
CA THR A 146 -66.63 47.76 8.39
C THR A 146 -65.32 48.50 8.80
N GLN A 147 -65.05 49.75 8.39
CA GLN A 147 -65.47 51.05 8.94
C GLN A 147 -65.19 51.32 10.44
N GLY A 148 -64.45 52.41 10.72
CA GLY A 148 -64.45 53.23 11.96
C GLY A 148 -63.31 52.93 12.93
N SER A 149 -62.30 53.81 13.09
CA SER A 149 -62.21 54.92 14.08
C SER A 149 -62.13 54.39 15.53
N GLU A 150 -61.17 54.72 16.40
CA GLU A 150 -60.27 55.86 16.62
C GLU A 150 -58.91 55.40 17.20
#